data_AF-A0A0J6VM12-F1
#
_entry.id   AF-A0A0J6VM12-F1
#
_cell.length_a   1.000
_cell.length_b   1.000
_cell.length_c   1.000
_cell.angle_alpha   90.00
_cell.angle_beta   90.00
_cell.angle_gamma   90.00
#
_symmetry.space_group_name_H-M   'P 1'
#
loop_
_entity.id
_entity.type
_entity.pdbx_description
1 polymer ?
#
loop_
_entity_poly.entity_id
_entity_poly.type
_entity_poly.pdbx_seq_one_letter_code
_entity_poly.pdbx_strand_id
1 'polypeptide(L)' 'MRRGALIFYGSNAPARAMYLGGGLLIEAPPIRSVVKISPVCSSGMTPYAIRLIEY' A
#
# COMPACT_ATOMS: atom_id res chain seq x y z
N MET A 1 -3.97 9.49 -4.04
CA MET A 1 -2.99 9.06 -3.01
C MET A 1 -1.68 9.82 -3.22
N ARG A 2 -0.93 10.15 -2.15
CA ARG A 2 0.36 10.86 -2.21
C ARG A 2 1.41 10.10 -1.40
N ARG A 3 2.68 10.27 -1.75
CA ARG A 3 3.81 9.55 -1.15
C ARG A 3 3.70 9.52 0.38
N GLY A 4 3.85 8.33 0.93
CA GLY A 4 3.74 8.00 2.34
C GLY A 4 2.32 7.71 2.85
N ALA A 5 1.31 7.71 1.99
CA ALA A 5 0.00 7.17 2.34
C ALA A 5 0.05 5.63 2.46
N LEU A 6 -0.69 5.08 3.43
CA LEU A 6 -0.89 3.64 3.62
C LEU A 6 -2.02 3.14 2.73
N ILE A 7 -1.79 2.00 2.07
CA ILE A 7 -2.74 1.33 1.17
C ILE A 7 -3.20 0.01 1.80
N PHE A 8 -4.49 -0.27 1.63
CA PHE A 8 -5.16 -1.43 2.21
C PHE A 8 -5.86 -2.25 1.14
N TYR A 9 -5.93 -3.56 1.37
CA TYR A 9 -6.51 -4.54 0.45
C TYR A 9 -7.43 -5.53 1.14
N GLY A 10 -8.55 -5.84 0.51
CA GLY A 10 -9.53 -6.84 0.94
C GLY A 10 -10.57 -6.34 1.96
N SER A 11 -11.60 -7.17 2.17
CA SER A 11 -12.61 -6.94 3.21
C SER A 11 -11.95 -7.06 4.60
N ASN A 12 -12.13 -6.08 5.49
CA ASN A 12 -11.41 -5.84 6.75
C ASN A 12 -10.05 -5.14 6.67
N ALA A 13 -9.50 -4.88 5.47
CA ALA A 13 -8.42 -3.93 5.24
C ALA A 13 -7.21 -4.00 6.21
N PRO A 14 -6.47 -5.12 6.33
CA PRO A 14 -5.15 -5.08 6.95
C PRO A 14 -4.19 -4.24 6.07
N ALA A 15 -3.36 -3.40 6.70
CA ALA A 15 -2.34 -2.61 6.00
C ALA A 15 -1.34 -3.57 5.33
N ARG A 16 -1.10 -3.40 4.02
CA ARG A 16 -0.15 -4.25 3.28
C ARG A 16 0.95 -3.46 2.59
N ALA A 17 0.78 -2.15 2.41
CA ALA A 17 1.72 -1.35 1.64
C ALA A 17 1.73 0.14 2.00
N MET A 18 2.83 0.82 1.67
CA MET A 18 2.97 2.28 1.71
C MET A 18 3.28 2.81 0.29
N TYR A 19 2.53 3.82 -0.14
CA TYR A 19 2.70 4.42 -1.46
C TYR A 19 3.99 5.25 -1.53
N LEU A 20 4.81 5.02 -2.55
CA LEU A 20 6.09 5.72 -2.74
C LEU A 20 6.00 6.89 -3.71
N GLY A 21 4.87 7.04 -4.42
CA GLY A 21 4.77 7.94 -5.58
C GLY A 21 5.11 7.21 -6.88
N GLY A 22 4.82 7.85 -8.02
CA GLY A 22 5.15 7.28 -9.34
C GLY A 22 4.49 5.93 -9.64
N GLY A 23 3.35 5.61 -9.03
CA GLY A 23 2.68 4.33 -9.21
C GLY A 23 3.37 3.15 -8.52
N LEU A 24 4.27 3.41 -7.57
CA LEU A 24 5.00 2.38 -6.82
C LEU A 24 4.59 2.35 -5.34
N LEU A 25 4.76 1.18 -4.72
CA LEU A 25 4.56 0.95 -3.30
C LEU A 25 5.69 0.08 -2.71
N ILE A 26 5.90 0.18 -1.40
CA ILE A 26 6.69 -0.79 -0.63
C ILE A 26 5.72 -1.70 0.13
N GLU A 27 5.93 -3.01 0.05
CA GLU A 27 5.07 -4.01 0.68
C GLU A 27 5.87 -5.18 1.27
N ALA A 28 5.24 -5.87 2.22
CA ALA A 28 5.67 -7.16 2.74
C ALA A 28 4.68 -8.23 2.25
N PRO A 29 5.01 -9.00 1.21
CA PRO A 29 4.11 -10.03 0.69
C PRO A 29 3.97 -11.21 1.67
N PRO A 30 3.02 -12.14 1.45
CA PRO A 30 2.82 -13.28 2.34
C PRO A 30 4.07 -14.16 2.50
N ILE A 31 4.04 -15.01 3.54
CA ILE A 31 5.08 -15.93 4.03
C ILE A 31 6.14 -16.33 2.98
N ARG A 32 7.42 -16.27 3.38
CA ARG A 32 8.63 -16.54 2.58
C ARG A 32 8.92 -15.53 1.46
N SER A 33 8.29 -14.36 1.51
CA SER A 33 8.67 -13.23 0.67
C SER A 33 9.50 -12.22 1.43
N VAL A 34 10.37 -11.50 0.72
CA VAL A 34 11.11 -10.35 1.25
C VAL A 34 10.35 -9.06 0.98
N VAL A 35 10.64 -8.02 1.77
CA VAL A 35 10.15 -6.67 1.50
C VAL A 35 10.61 -6.23 0.12
N LYS A 36 9.69 -5.71 -0.69
CA LYS A 36 9.97 -5.32 -2.08
C LYS A 36 9.21 -4.08 -2.50
N ILE A 37 9.68 -3.47 -3.59
CA ILE A 37 8.97 -2.42 -4.32
C ILE A 37 8.14 -3.09 -5.41
N SER A 38 6.86 -2.74 -5.48
CA SER A 38 5.93 -3.24 -6.49
C SER A 38 5.15 -2.10 -7.15
N PRO A 39 4.66 -2.29 -8.38
CA PRO A 39 3.63 -1.43 -8.94
C PRO A 39 2.37 -1.44 -8.08
N VAL A 40 1.65 -0.31 -8.05
CA VAL A 40 0.32 -0.25 -7.40
C VAL A 40 -0.65 -1.18 -8.12
N CYS A 41 -1.25 -2.10 -7.37
CA CYS A 41 -2.36 -2.92 -7.83
C CYS A 41 -3.69 -2.28 -7.41
N SER A 42 -4.60 -2.04 -8.35
CA SER A 42 -5.95 -1.51 -8.05
C SER A 42 -6.95 -2.60 -7.66
N SER A 43 -6.68 -3.86 -8.00
CA SER A 43 -7.56 -4.99 -7.68
C SER A 43 -7.63 -5.21 -6.17
N GLY A 44 -8.85 -5.23 -5.63
CA GLY A 44 -9.10 -5.45 -4.21
C GLY A 44 -8.61 -4.32 -3.29
N MET A 45 -8.18 -3.18 -3.84
CA MET A 45 -7.76 -2.01 -3.07
C MET A 45 -8.97 -1.31 -2.45
N THR A 46 -8.84 -0.83 -1.22
CA THR A 46 -9.88 -0.02 -0.58
C THR A 46 -10.07 1.31 -1.32
N PRO A 47 -11.27 1.93 -1.26
CA PRO A 47 -11.54 3.20 -1.96
C PRO A 47 -10.72 4.37 -1.40
N TYR A 48 -10.21 4.25 -0.17
CA TYR A 48 -9.42 5.28 0.50
C TYR A 48 -8.06 4.75 0.95
N ALA A 49 -7.05 5.62 0.87
CA ALA A 49 -5.75 5.44 1.48
C ALA A 49 -5.70 6.25 2.79
N ILE A 50 -4.94 5.79 3.78
CA ILE A 50 -4.81 6.47 5.07
C ILE A 50 -3.52 7.28 5.09
N ARG A 51 -3.61 8.51 5.60
CA ARG A 51 -2.44 9.34 5.90
C ARG A 51 -2.36 9.52 7.41
N LEU A 52 -1.17 9.29 7.94
CA LEU A 52 -0.87 9.47 9.36
C LEU A 52 -0.09 10.77 9.63
N ILE A 53 0.57 11.31 8.61
CA ILE A 53 1.46 12.48 8.72
C ILE A 53 1.04 13.51 7.68
N GLU A 54 0.62 14.68 8.14
CA GLU A 54 0.43 15.85 7.28
C GLU A 54 1.74 16.62 7.08
N TYR A 55 1.93 17.12 5.86
CA TYR A 55 3.09 17.91 5.41
C TYR A 55 2.81 18.60 4.08
#